data_AF-A0A3R7YEM8-F1
#
_entry.id   AF-A0A3R7YEM8-F1
#
_cell.length_a   1.000
_cell.length_b   1.000
_cell.length_c   1.000
_cell.angle_alpha   90.00
_cell.angle_beta   90.00
_cell.angle_gamma   90.00
#
_symmetry.space_group_name_H-M   'P 1'
#
loop_
_entity.id
_entity.type
_entity.pdbx_description
1 polymer ?
#
loop_
_entity_poly.entity_id
_entity_poly.type
_entity_poly.pdbx_seq_one_letter_code
_entity_poly.pdbx_strand_id
1 'polypeptide(L)'
;MARLNDDGQWIVLMGFLISIALLFLMLIVSQATLVGQTTAEGVLEFPKHEIRDLRGQVIDSVGEGEFTRDISEDIRLLSLERNHALVQIDKEPGPLGTVMITIRFNNGVTIYEETLLI
;
A
#
# COMPACT_ATOMS: atom_id res chain seq x y z
N MET A 1 47.27 48.70 16.41
CA MET A 1 46.33 48.03 15.48
C MET A 1 46.69 46.56 15.49
N ALA A 2 45.82 45.71 16.04
CA ALA A 2 46.12 44.28 16.22
C ALA A 2 46.35 43.63 14.85
N ARG A 3 47.51 42.99 14.67
CA ARG A 3 47.79 42.15 13.51
C ARG A 3 46.79 40.99 13.56
N LEU A 4 45.73 41.08 12.79
CA LEU A 4 44.82 39.96 12.56
C LEU A 4 45.69 38.80 12.02
N ASN A 5 45.61 37.66 12.67
CA ASN A 5 46.33 36.47 12.26
C ASN A 5 45.55 35.84 11.09
N ASP A 6 45.81 36.34 9.88
CA ASP A 6 45.11 35.97 8.64
C ASP A 6 45.11 34.45 8.40
N ASP A 7 46.19 33.76 8.79
CA ASP A 7 46.31 32.30 8.67
C ASP A 7 45.31 31.57 9.58
N GLY A 8 45.10 32.07 10.80
CA GLY A 8 44.12 31.52 11.73
C GLY A 8 42.68 31.75 11.27
N GLN A 9 42.41 32.91 10.67
CA GLN A 9 41.09 33.23 10.11
C GLN A 9 40.75 32.30 8.94
N TRP A 10 41.72 31.97 8.09
CA TRP A 10 41.53 31.06 6.96
C TRP A 10 41.17 29.63 7.41
N ILE A 11 41.83 29.14 8.45
CA ILE A 11 41.53 27.82 9.05
C ILE A 11 40.11 27.79 9.62
N VAL A 12 39.72 28.84 10.35
CA VAL A 12 38.35 28.94 10.92
C VAL A 12 37.30 29.03 9.81
N LEU A 13 37.57 29.77 8.74
CA LEU A 13 36.67 29.88 7.59
C LEU A 13 36.48 28.54 6.88
N MET A 14 37.57 27.80 6.63
CA MET A 14 37.51 26.47 6.02
C MET A 14 36.78 25.47 6.91
N GLY A 15 37.05 25.47 8.22
CA GLY A 15 36.32 24.64 9.17
C GLY A 15 34.82 24.91 9.18
N PHE A 16 34.44 26.19 9.19
CA PHE A 16 33.03 26.61 9.13
C PHE A 16 32.34 26.16 7.84
N LEU A 17 33.01 26.29 6.70
CA LEU A 17 32.48 25.88 5.40
C LEU A 17 32.27 24.35 5.34
N ILE A 18 33.23 23.58 5.85
CA ILE A 18 33.11 22.11 5.95
C ILE A 18 31.95 21.72 6.88
N SER A 19 31.79 22.37 8.02
CA SER A 19 30.68 22.10 8.94
C SER A 19 29.32 22.36 8.29
N ILE A 20 29.17 23.46 7.55
CA ILE A 20 27.93 23.76 6.82
C ILE A 20 27.67 22.70 5.72
N ALA A 21 28.70 22.34 4.95
CA ALA A 21 28.57 21.32 3.91
C ALA A 21 28.14 19.96 4.48
N LEU A 22 28.72 19.54 5.61
CA LEU A 22 28.34 18.30 6.30
C LEU A 22 26.93 18.38 6.88
N LEU A 23 26.51 19.54 7.40
CA LEU A 23 25.15 19.74 7.89
C LEU A 23 24.12 19.58 6.76
N PHE A 24 24.36 20.18 5.59
CA PHE A 24 23.47 19.99 4.43
C PHE A 24 23.48 18.55 3.92
N LEU A 25 24.64 17.89 3.87
CA LEU A 25 24.74 16.48 3.49
C LEU A 25 23.93 15.59 4.43
N MET A 26 24.03 15.82 5.74
CA MET A 26 23.27 15.08 6.75
C MET A 26 21.76 15.27 6.60
N LEU A 27 21.31 16.50 6.34
CA LEU A 27 19.90 16.80 6.10
C LEU A 27 19.36 16.08 4.85
N ILE A 28 20.13 16.07 3.75
CA ILE A 28 19.73 15.39 2.52
C ILE A 28 19.63 13.87 2.74
N VAL A 29 20.62 13.27 3.40
CA VAL A 29 20.62 11.83 3.69
C VAL A 29 19.45 11.46 4.63
N SER A 30 19.20 12.27 5.65
CA SER A 30 18.08 12.08 6.59
C SER A 30 16.72 12.02 5.87
N GLN A 31 16.53 12.83 4.83
CA GLN A 31 15.27 12.84 4.07
C GLN A 31 15.22 11.71 3.03
N ALA A 32 16.36 11.34 2.44
CA ALA A 32 16.44 10.25 1.45
C ALA A 32 16.01 8.89 2.05
N THR A 33 16.38 8.61 3.31
CA THR A 33 15.95 7.37 3.98
C THR A 33 14.44 7.34 4.22
N LEU A 34 13.84 8.49 4.57
CA LEU A 34 12.44 8.59 4.93
C LEU A 34 11.53 8.38 3.70
N VAL A 35 11.90 8.95 2.55
CA VAL A 35 11.16 8.77 1.29
C VAL A 35 11.34 7.34 0.70
N GLY A 36 12.52 6.75 0.87
CA GLY A 36 12.77 5.36 0.46
C GLY A 36 11.94 4.35 1.25
N GLN A 37 11.75 4.59 2.55
CA GLN A 37 10.91 3.76 3.41
C GLN A 37 9.43 3.85 3.03
N THR A 38 8.87 5.07 2.88
CA THR A 38 7.45 5.25 2.57
C THR A 38 7.07 4.69 1.19
N THR A 39 8.00 4.70 0.23
CA THR A 39 7.76 4.15 -1.11
C THR A 39 7.77 2.61 -1.10
N ALA A 40 8.63 1.98 -0.29
CA ALA A 40 8.67 0.53 -0.15
C ALA A 40 7.47 0.00 0.66
N GLU A 41 7.06 0.72 1.70
CA GLU A 41 5.87 0.37 2.50
C GLU A 41 4.59 0.45 1.64
N GLY A 42 4.42 1.49 0.82
CA GLY A 42 3.25 1.64 -0.05
C GLY A 42 3.13 0.58 -1.15
N VAL A 43 4.22 -0.10 -1.54
CA VAL A 43 4.20 -1.19 -2.54
C VAL A 43 3.98 -2.55 -1.90
N LEU A 44 4.41 -2.74 -0.64
CA LEU A 44 4.30 -4.01 0.09
C LEU A 44 3.06 -4.09 0.99
N GLU A 45 2.31 -3.01 1.15
CA GLU A 45 1.08 -3.03 1.92
C GLU A 45 -0.02 -3.79 1.16
N PHE A 46 -0.08 -5.09 1.43
CA PHE A 46 -1.20 -5.92 1.01
C PHE A 46 -2.48 -5.31 1.60
N PRO A 47 -3.51 -4.98 0.80
CA PRO A 47 -4.73 -4.31 1.27
C PRO A 47 -5.63 -5.29 2.04
N LYS A 48 -5.14 -5.79 3.17
CA LYS A 48 -5.78 -6.83 3.99
C LYS A 48 -7.15 -6.41 4.49
N HIS A 49 -7.34 -5.11 4.75
CA HIS A 49 -8.60 -4.59 5.23
C HIS A 49 -9.66 -4.65 4.12
N GLU A 50 -9.33 -4.20 2.90
CA GLU A 50 -10.24 -4.23 1.75
C GLU A 50 -10.66 -5.65 1.39
N ILE A 51 -9.70 -6.58 1.34
CA ILE A 51 -9.96 -7.99 1.03
C ILE A 51 -10.84 -8.62 2.12
N ARG A 52 -10.60 -8.29 3.39
CA ARG A 52 -11.40 -8.79 4.51
C ARG A 52 -12.83 -8.26 4.47
N ASP A 53 -13.00 -6.97 4.19
CA ASP A 53 -14.32 -6.34 4.14
C ASP A 53 -15.13 -6.90 2.97
N LEU A 54 -14.49 -7.05 1.80
CA LEU A 54 -15.11 -7.66 0.63
C LEU A 54 -15.50 -9.12 0.90
N ARG A 55 -14.59 -9.89 1.51
CA ARG A 55 -14.87 -11.27 1.92
C ARG A 55 -16.08 -11.34 2.85
N GLY A 56 -16.16 -10.46 3.84
CA GLY A 56 -17.29 -10.39 4.76
C GLY A 56 -18.61 -10.17 4.03
N GLN A 57 -18.64 -9.17 3.15
CA GLN A 57 -19.84 -8.85 2.36
C GLN A 57 -20.27 -10.02 1.45
N VAL A 58 -19.32 -10.71 0.82
CA VAL A 58 -19.63 -11.87 -0.03
C VAL A 58 -20.18 -13.04 0.80
N ILE A 59 -19.56 -13.35 1.93
CA ILE A 59 -20.02 -14.43 2.82
C ILE A 59 -21.43 -14.12 3.36
N ASP A 60 -21.66 -12.90 3.83
CA ASP A 60 -22.96 -12.48 4.37
C ASP A 60 -24.04 -12.57 3.29
N SER A 61 -23.78 -12.04 2.09
CA SER A 61 -24.72 -12.08 0.95
C SER A 61 -25.07 -13.51 0.52
N VAL A 62 -24.12 -14.45 0.68
CA VAL A 62 -24.32 -15.86 0.32
C VAL A 62 -25.07 -16.59 1.42
N GLY A 63 -24.75 -16.33 2.68
CA GLY A 63 -25.42 -16.90 3.84
C GLY A 63 -26.91 -16.53 3.91
N GLU A 64 -27.25 -15.33 3.47
CA GLU A 64 -28.65 -14.87 3.37
C GLU A 64 -29.37 -15.40 2.11
N GLY A 65 -28.65 -16.07 1.20
CA GLY A 65 -29.20 -16.59 -0.04
C GLY A 65 -29.49 -15.53 -1.11
N GLU A 66 -29.12 -14.27 -0.85
CA GLU A 66 -29.38 -13.13 -1.73
C GLU A 66 -28.33 -12.98 -2.84
N PHE A 67 -27.20 -13.71 -2.75
CA PHE A 67 -26.11 -13.60 -3.71
C PHE A 67 -26.55 -13.93 -5.15
N THR A 68 -26.74 -12.86 -5.92
CA THR A 68 -27.23 -12.84 -7.31
C THR A 68 -26.18 -12.19 -8.22
N ARG A 69 -26.28 -12.38 -9.54
CA ARG A 69 -25.40 -11.72 -10.51
C ARG A 69 -25.38 -10.19 -10.33
N ASP A 70 -26.52 -9.57 -10.06
CA ASP A 70 -26.65 -8.13 -9.90
C ASP A 70 -25.78 -7.63 -8.72
N ILE A 71 -25.83 -8.31 -7.57
CA ILE A 71 -24.98 -7.99 -6.40
C ILE A 71 -23.50 -8.19 -6.74
N SER A 72 -23.14 -9.24 -7.47
CA SER A 72 -21.74 -9.46 -7.86
C SER A 72 -21.21 -8.35 -8.79
N GLU A 73 -22.07 -7.79 -9.65
CA GLU A 73 -21.74 -6.68 -10.54
C GLU A 73 -21.65 -5.36 -9.77
N ASP A 74 -22.57 -5.10 -8.85
CA ASP A 74 -22.51 -3.94 -7.95
C ASP A 74 -21.24 -3.94 -7.09
N ILE A 75 -20.90 -5.08 -6.48
CA ILE A 75 -19.64 -5.23 -5.71
C ILE A 75 -18.44 -4.94 -6.59
N ARG A 76 -18.44 -5.41 -7.85
CA ARG A 76 -17.36 -5.14 -8.79
C ARG A 76 -17.26 -3.67 -9.14
N LEU A 77 -18.37 -2.99 -9.41
CA LEU A 77 -18.39 -1.55 -9.72
C LEU A 77 -17.94 -0.71 -8.53
N LEU A 78 -18.45 -0.99 -7.33
CA LEU A 78 -18.06 -0.32 -6.10
C LEU A 78 -16.57 -0.53 -5.77
N SER A 79 -16.05 -1.74 -5.97
CA SER A 79 -14.63 -2.04 -5.76
C SER A 79 -13.74 -1.31 -6.78
N LEU A 80 -14.22 -1.15 -8.01
CA LEU A 80 -13.51 -0.41 -9.04
C LEU A 80 -13.49 1.10 -8.74
N GLU A 81 -14.63 1.67 -8.31
CA GLU A 81 -14.76 3.11 -8.04
C GLU A 81 -14.02 3.53 -6.78
N ARG A 82 -14.17 2.77 -5.68
CA ARG A 82 -13.64 3.16 -4.37
C ARG A 82 -12.20 2.72 -4.15
N ASN A 83 -11.87 1.51 -4.59
CA ASN A 83 -10.61 0.85 -4.24
C ASN A 83 -9.68 0.68 -5.46
N HIS A 84 -10.11 1.10 -6.65
CA HIS A 84 -9.38 0.88 -7.90
C HIS A 84 -9.00 -0.60 -8.11
N ALA A 85 -9.84 -1.51 -7.60
CA ALA A 85 -9.60 -2.93 -7.62
C ALA A 85 -10.64 -3.65 -8.48
N LEU A 86 -10.15 -4.50 -9.37
CA LEU A 86 -10.95 -5.45 -10.11
C LEU A 86 -11.27 -6.63 -9.20
N VAL A 87 -12.56 -6.82 -8.96
CA VAL A 87 -13.08 -7.95 -8.20
C VAL A 87 -13.94 -8.81 -9.11
N GLN A 88 -13.68 -10.11 -9.10
CA GLN A 88 -14.50 -11.10 -9.76
C GLN A 88 -14.90 -12.17 -8.75
N ILE A 89 -16.21 -12.45 -8.69
CA ILE A 89 -16.76 -13.47 -7.79
C ILE A 89 -17.47 -14.50 -8.65
N ASP A 90 -17.04 -15.74 -8.56
CA ASP A 90 -17.62 -16.86 -9.28
C ASP A 90 -18.27 -17.81 -8.28
N LYS A 91 -19.50 -18.24 -8.58
CA LYS A 91 -20.29 -19.18 -7.78
C LYS A 91 -20.44 -20.48 -8.55
N GLU A 92 -19.92 -21.56 -7.99
CA GLU A 92 -19.97 -22.90 -8.57
C GLU A 92 -20.62 -23.89 -7.59
N PRO A 93 -21.32 -24.92 -8.08
CA PRO A 93 -21.84 -25.97 -7.22
C PRO A 93 -20.67 -26.79 -6.64
N GLY A 94 -20.57 -26.82 -5.32
CA GLY A 94 -19.55 -27.54 -4.57
C GLY A 94 -19.91 -29.02 -4.34
N PRO A 95 -18.98 -29.81 -3.80
CA PRO A 95 -19.24 -31.20 -3.42
C PRO A 95 -20.33 -31.29 -2.34
N LEU A 96 -21.14 -32.34 -2.37
CA LEU A 96 -22.13 -32.65 -1.32
C LEU A 96 -23.24 -31.60 -1.12
N GLY A 97 -23.56 -30.80 -2.15
CA GLY A 97 -24.63 -29.79 -2.08
C GLY A 97 -24.21 -28.47 -1.43
N THR A 98 -22.91 -28.27 -1.22
CA THR A 98 -22.33 -26.99 -0.80
C THR A 98 -22.21 -26.02 -1.98
N VAL A 99 -22.03 -24.73 -1.69
CA VAL A 99 -21.75 -23.69 -2.66
C VAL A 99 -20.26 -23.35 -2.59
N MET A 100 -19.57 -23.49 -3.72
CA MET A 100 -18.19 -23.06 -3.86
C MET A 100 -18.14 -21.64 -4.41
N ILE A 101 -17.39 -20.76 -3.74
CA ILE A 101 -17.27 -19.35 -4.11
C ILE A 101 -15.81 -19.01 -4.28
N THR A 102 -15.46 -18.55 -5.46
CA THR A 102 -14.11 -18.09 -5.77
C THR A 102 -14.11 -16.58 -5.89
N ILE A 103 -13.34 -15.91 -5.04
CA ILE A 103 -13.16 -14.46 -5.04
C ILE A 103 -11.77 -14.16 -5.59
N ARG A 104 -11.72 -13.37 -6.66
CA ARG A 104 -10.49 -12.91 -7.31
C ARG A 104 -10.40 -11.40 -7.18
N PHE A 105 -9.35 -10.92 -6.52
CA PHE A 105 -9.07 -9.51 -6.27
C PHE A 105 -7.77 -9.10 -6.98
N ASN A 106 -7.81 -7.98 -7.70
CA ASN A 106 -6.65 -7.41 -8.37
C ASN A 106 -6.69 -5.88 -8.36
N ASN A 107 -5.75 -5.24 -7.69
CA ASN A 107 -5.63 -3.77 -7.63
C ASN A 107 -4.47 -3.22 -8.49
N GLY A 108 -3.96 -4.00 -9.44
CA GLY A 108 -2.86 -3.62 -10.32
C GLY A 108 -1.46 -3.81 -9.72
N VAL A 109 -1.36 -4.07 -8.42
CA VAL A 109 -0.08 -4.38 -7.72
C VAL A 109 -0.14 -5.78 -7.12
N THR A 110 -1.25 -6.13 -6.50
CA THR A 110 -1.48 -7.39 -5.80
C THR A 110 -2.57 -8.19 -6.48
N ILE A 111 -2.33 -9.49 -6.64
CA ILE A 111 -3.34 -10.46 -7.08
C ILE A 111 -3.60 -11.39 -5.90
N TYR A 112 -4.87 -11.53 -5.53
CA TYR A 112 -5.32 -12.43 -4.48
C TYR A 112 -6.50 -13.26 -4.97
N GLU A 113 -6.44 -14.57 -4.71
CA GLU A 113 -7.50 -15.51 -5.04
C GLU A 113 -7.80 -16.37 -3.82
N GLU A 114 -9.07 -16.47 -3.47
CA GLU A 114 -9.57 -17.28 -2.37
C GLU A 114 -10.76 -18.12 -2.85
N THR A 115 -10.79 -19.39 -2.46
CA THR A 115 -11.92 -20.27 -2.69
C THR A 115 -12.51 -20.66 -1.35
N LEU A 116 -13.79 -20.36 -1.17
CA LEU A 116 -14.58 -20.65 0.02
C LEU A 116 -15.60 -21.75 -0.31
N LEU A 117 -15.80 -22.66 0.63
CA LEU A 117 -16.87 -23.66 0.61
C LEU A 117 -17.85 -23.27 1.71
N ILE A 118 -19.10 -22.99 1.31
CA ILE A 118 -20.20 -22.54 2.19
C ILE A 118 -21.37 -23.50 2.06
#